data_AF-A0A7Y3XTS2-F1
#
_entry.id   AF-A0A7Y3XTS2-F1
#
_cell.length_a   1.000
_cell.length_b   1.000
_cell.length_c   1.000
_cell.angle_alpha   90.00
_cell.angle_beta   90.00
_cell.angle_gamma   90.00
#
_symmetry.space_group_name_H-M   'P 1'
#
loop_
_entity.id
_entity.type
_entity.pdbx_description
1 polymer ?
#
loop_
_entity_poly.entity_id
_entity_poly.type
_entity_poly.pdbx_seq_one_letter_code
_entity_poly.pdbx_strand_id
1 'polypeptide(L)'
;MNNLGYAIYIDGSFNPNSFISKHNNFFVPYGLTGYYLNTSYPTLSAWKANTGKDQNSIGIDPLYKGSFDLHTCAIELIGSGKYLADISEDIDGQPRDQNKPYIGADVFMDVTDFLQGTYTKCTQDSIMLAINTNPNEALTYLWIPEGETTPSIFSSHIGWHYLTITTACGLFIDSVEVTSLPLPLADFNIAPNFEKVQFYNFSTNSTYWQWDFGDGGYSTVFHPLYTYSNSGIYNVTLVACNNCGCDTIQKQITVVVSGVNEFGKENKIEVSPNPNNGLFTLHVAKEPIDRIEIIDIQGNLIYKKDYLYKSIIPLNIKLEVASGIYFVKAYTNGTIYLEKVVIQ
;
A
#
# COMPACT_ATOMS: atom_id res chain seq x y z
N MET A 1 59.05 25.03 -20.67
CA MET A 1 60.42 24.46 -20.82
C MET A 1 60.34 23.36 -21.86
N ASN A 2 61.10 23.47 -22.96
CA ASN A 2 61.14 22.52 -24.08
C ASN A 2 61.93 21.24 -23.76
N ASN A 3 61.60 20.54 -22.67
CA ASN A 3 62.13 19.20 -22.47
C ASN A 3 61.18 18.20 -23.12
N LEU A 4 61.61 17.66 -24.26
CA LEU A 4 61.02 16.47 -24.91
C LEU A 4 61.30 15.24 -24.03
N GLY A 5 60.67 15.20 -22.85
CA GLY A 5 60.71 14.07 -21.95
C GLY A 5 59.85 12.93 -22.45
N TYR A 6 60.08 11.74 -21.89
CA TYR A 6 59.21 10.57 -22.08
C TYR A 6 58.27 10.45 -20.90
N ALA A 7 57.00 10.13 -21.14
CA ALA A 7 56.08 9.78 -20.04
C ALA A 7 56.45 8.44 -19.38
N ILE A 8 57.15 7.57 -20.10
CA ILE A 8 57.75 6.34 -19.57
C ILE A 8 59.12 6.08 -20.20
N TYR A 9 60.12 5.73 -19.39
CA TYR A 9 61.49 5.49 -19.84
C TYR A 9 62.02 4.16 -19.31
N ILE A 10 62.34 3.23 -20.22
CA ILE A 10 62.88 1.90 -19.89
C ILE A 10 64.12 1.68 -20.76
N ASP A 11 65.30 1.69 -20.15
CA ASP A 11 66.59 1.54 -20.83
C ASP A 11 67.16 0.11 -20.81
N GLY A 12 66.49 -0.82 -20.11
CA GLY A 12 66.94 -2.21 -19.97
C GLY A 12 67.89 -2.44 -18.79
N SER A 13 68.10 -1.44 -17.93
CA SER A 13 68.78 -1.60 -16.63
C SER A 13 68.03 -2.56 -15.68
N PHE A 14 66.76 -2.86 -15.97
CA PHE A 14 65.95 -3.88 -15.31
C PHE A 14 65.34 -4.83 -16.35
N ASN A 15 64.99 -6.06 -15.96
CA ASN A 15 64.35 -7.02 -16.87
C ASN A 15 63.01 -6.46 -17.38
N PRO A 16 62.89 -6.11 -18.67
CA PRO A 16 61.69 -5.44 -19.17
C PRO A 16 60.47 -6.37 -19.24
N ASN A 17 60.69 -7.68 -19.13
CA ASN A 17 59.62 -8.68 -19.09
C ASN A 17 58.97 -8.80 -17.71
N SER A 18 59.62 -8.39 -16.62
CA SER A 18 59.02 -8.40 -15.28
C SER A 18 58.14 -7.19 -14.99
N PHE A 19 58.16 -6.17 -15.85
CA PHE A 19 57.37 -4.96 -15.70
C PHE A 19 55.96 -5.14 -16.31
N ILE A 20 54.93 -4.88 -15.50
CA ILE A 20 53.53 -4.87 -15.93
C ILE A 20 53.05 -3.42 -15.90
N SER A 21 52.69 -2.90 -17.08
CA SER A 21 52.09 -1.57 -17.24
C SER A 21 50.83 -1.71 -18.07
N LYS A 22 49.69 -1.41 -17.46
CA LYS A 22 48.35 -1.50 -18.05
C LYS A 22 47.44 -0.52 -17.29
N HIS A 23 46.54 0.15 -18.00
CA HIS A 23 45.61 1.12 -17.43
C HIS A 23 46.34 2.33 -16.81
N ASN A 24 47.13 3.02 -17.63
CA ASN A 24 47.67 4.36 -17.34
C ASN A 24 47.08 5.41 -18.30
N ASN A 25 47.09 6.69 -17.90
CA ASN A 25 46.84 7.80 -18.82
C ASN A 25 48.17 8.44 -19.25
N PHE A 26 48.62 8.19 -20.49
CA PHE A 26 49.81 8.79 -21.08
C PHE A 26 49.44 10.02 -21.91
N PHE A 27 48.85 11.01 -21.26
CA PHE A 27 48.64 12.28 -21.91
C PHE A 27 49.96 13.03 -22.08
N VAL A 28 50.38 13.19 -23.33
CA VAL A 28 51.61 13.91 -23.68
C VAL A 28 51.21 15.00 -24.69
N PRO A 29 50.83 16.20 -24.22
CA PRO A 29 50.40 17.28 -25.12
C PRO A 29 51.53 17.72 -26.07
N TYR A 30 52.78 17.59 -25.62
CA TYR A 30 53.99 17.83 -26.38
C TYR A 30 55.07 16.84 -25.94
N GLY A 31 55.77 16.18 -26.89
CA GLY A 31 56.86 15.24 -26.58
C GLY A 31 56.64 13.83 -27.11
N LEU A 32 57.30 12.85 -26.48
CA LEU A 32 57.28 11.45 -26.87
C LEU A 32 56.58 10.63 -25.78
N THR A 33 55.75 9.67 -26.16
CA THR A 33 55.05 8.82 -25.18
C THR A 33 56.03 8.00 -24.34
N GLY A 34 56.99 7.32 -24.96
CA GLY A 34 57.88 6.46 -24.20
C GLY A 34 59.19 6.10 -24.88
N TYR A 35 60.15 5.64 -24.10
CA TYR A 35 61.42 5.08 -24.57
C TYR A 35 61.56 3.65 -24.05
N TYR A 36 61.97 2.73 -24.92
CA TYR A 36 62.15 1.31 -24.59
C TYR A 36 63.38 0.73 -25.28
N LEU A 37 64.36 0.27 -24.49
CA LEU A 37 65.54 -0.50 -24.92
C LEU A 37 66.28 0.08 -26.14
N ASN A 38 66.43 1.41 -26.23
CA ASN A 38 67.04 2.17 -27.35
C ASN A 38 66.10 2.75 -28.41
N THR A 39 64.78 2.57 -28.31
CA THR A 39 63.83 3.15 -29.27
C THR A 39 62.85 4.12 -28.60
N SER A 40 62.62 5.25 -29.25
CA SER A 40 61.64 6.26 -28.84
C SER A 40 60.33 6.08 -29.58
N TYR A 41 59.22 6.10 -28.85
CA TYR A 41 57.86 5.98 -29.38
C TYR A 41 57.11 7.30 -29.19
N PRO A 42 56.73 7.98 -30.28
CA PRO A 42 56.12 9.31 -30.21
C PRO A 42 54.65 9.27 -29.79
N THR A 43 53.97 8.13 -29.97
CA THR A 43 52.54 7.98 -29.67
C THR A 43 52.29 6.74 -28.83
N LEU A 44 51.19 6.77 -28.08
CA LEU A 44 50.74 5.62 -27.30
C LEU A 44 50.43 4.41 -28.19
N SER A 45 49.87 4.63 -29.39
CA SER A 45 49.64 3.55 -30.36
C SER A 45 50.96 2.88 -30.78
N ALA A 46 52.01 3.66 -31.04
CA ALA A 46 53.32 3.12 -31.38
C ALA A 46 53.95 2.38 -30.19
N TRP A 47 53.82 2.93 -28.97
CA TRP A 47 54.25 2.27 -27.73
C TRP A 47 53.59 0.90 -27.56
N LYS A 48 52.26 0.83 -27.64
CA LYS A 48 51.48 -0.41 -27.47
C LYS A 48 51.87 -1.47 -28.50
N ALA A 49 51.99 -1.08 -29.78
CA ALA A 49 52.28 -2.01 -30.86
C ALA A 49 53.67 -2.64 -30.76
N ASN A 50 54.66 -1.88 -30.28
CA ASN A 50 56.06 -2.33 -30.31
C ASN A 50 56.55 -2.91 -28.98
N THR A 51 55.97 -2.51 -27.85
CA THR A 51 56.35 -3.04 -26.53
C THR A 51 55.42 -4.14 -26.02
N GLY A 52 54.20 -4.22 -26.58
CA GLY A 52 53.13 -5.07 -26.06
C GLY A 52 52.57 -4.61 -24.71
N LYS A 53 53.09 -3.52 -24.12
CA LYS A 53 52.64 -2.97 -22.84
C LYS A 53 51.44 -2.03 -23.04
N ASP A 54 50.79 -1.68 -21.93
CA ASP A 54 49.81 -0.59 -21.88
C ASP A 54 48.59 -0.75 -22.79
N GLN A 55 48.20 -1.99 -23.09
CA GLN A 55 47.11 -2.27 -24.04
C GLN A 55 45.80 -1.56 -23.66
N ASN A 56 45.51 -1.45 -22.37
CA ASN A 56 44.31 -0.78 -21.85
C ASN A 56 44.56 0.67 -21.40
N SER A 57 45.78 1.19 -21.57
CA SER A 57 46.12 2.57 -21.25
C SER A 57 45.56 3.51 -22.31
N ILE A 58 45.28 4.75 -21.94
CA ILE A 58 44.76 5.79 -22.86
C ILE A 58 45.68 7.02 -22.81
N GLY A 59 45.42 7.99 -23.68
CA GLY A 59 46.25 9.20 -23.79
C GLY A 59 45.37 10.39 -24.08
N ILE A 60 44.63 10.83 -23.07
CA ILE A 60 43.67 11.94 -23.18
C ILE A 60 43.98 12.98 -22.12
N ASP A 61 43.70 14.25 -22.40
CA ASP A 61 43.84 15.30 -21.41
C ASP A 61 42.94 14.97 -20.21
N PRO A 62 43.48 14.81 -18.99
CA PRO A 62 42.64 14.60 -17.82
C PRO A 62 41.74 15.78 -17.50
N LEU A 63 41.98 16.98 -18.07
CA LEU A 63 41.17 18.17 -17.78
C LEU A 63 40.98 18.38 -16.27
N TYR A 64 42.07 18.28 -15.51
CA TYR A 64 42.03 18.53 -14.07
C TYR A 64 41.58 19.96 -13.78
N LYS A 65 40.76 20.13 -12.75
CA LYS A 65 40.25 21.44 -12.34
C LYS A 65 41.36 22.42 -11.94
N GLY A 66 42.48 21.93 -11.40
CA GLY A 66 43.65 22.75 -11.16
C GLY A 66 44.89 21.98 -10.70
N SER A 67 45.97 22.69 -10.41
CA SER A 67 47.23 22.10 -9.96
C SER A 67 47.17 21.51 -8.54
N PHE A 68 46.10 21.78 -7.81
CA PHE A 68 45.85 21.29 -6.44
C PHE A 68 44.52 20.56 -6.31
N ASP A 69 43.79 20.42 -7.42
CA ASP A 69 42.48 19.80 -7.49
C ASP A 69 42.47 18.88 -8.70
N LEU A 70 42.71 17.59 -8.42
CA LEU A 70 42.92 16.55 -9.41
C LEU A 70 41.63 15.83 -9.79
N HIS A 71 40.47 16.42 -9.48
CA HIS A 71 39.21 16.00 -10.07
C HIS A 71 39.24 16.25 -11.57
N THR A 72 38.89 15.22 -12.33
CA THR A 72 38.88 15.25 -13.80
C THR A 72 37.50 15.58 -14.35
N CYS A 73 37.46 16.45 -15.36
CA CYS A 73 36.27 16.66 -16.18
C CYS A 73 36.24 15.78 -17.45
N ALA A 74 37.28 14.97 -17.69
CA ALA A 74 37.38 14.12 -18.86
C ALA A 74 36.52 12.85 -18.70
N ILE A 75 35.36 12.85 -19.37
CA ILE A 75 34.38 11.76 -19.33
C ILE A 75 34.91 10.43 -19.89
N GLU A 76 35.95 10.47 -20.72
CA GLU A 76 36.55 9.28 -21.30
C GLU A 76 37.49 8.56 -20.32
N LEU A 77 37.80 9.17 -19.16
CA LEU A 77 38.48 8.49 -18.06
C LEU A 77 37.53 7.61 -17.23
N ILE A 78 36.21 7.81 -17.32
CA ILE A 78 35.20 7.10 -16.51
C ILE A 78 35.29 5.59 -16.76
N GLY A 79 35.54 4.80 -15.70
CA GLY A 79 35.61 3.35 -15.78
C GLY A 79 36.74 2.77 -16.64
N SER A 80 37.68 3.61 -17.10
CA SER A 80 38.84 3.18 -17.88
C SER A 80 39.99 2.68 -17.01
N GLY A 81 39.91 2.91 -15.69
CA GLY A 81 40.84 2.40 -14.71
C GLY A 81 40.60 0.94 -14.36
N LYS A 82 41.47 0.39 -13.52
CA LYS A 82 41.30 -0.93 -12.91
C LYS A 82 41.24 -0.77 -11.40
N TYR A 83 40.20 -1.31 -10.78
CA TYR A 83 40.09 -1.30 -9.32
C TYR A 83 41.12 -2.27 -8.74
N LEU A 84 41.87 -1.78 -7.75
CA LEU A 84 42.86 -2.56 -7.01
C LEU A 84 42.44 -2.51 -5.54
N ALA A 85 42.13 -3.66 -4.95
CA ALA A 85 41.62 -3.72 -3.56
C ALA A 85 42.58 -3.10 -2.54
N ASP A 86 43.89 -3.13 -2.80
CA ASP A 86 44.92 -2.51 -1.96
C ASP A 86 44.97 -0.98 -2.09
N ILE A 87 44.25 -0.39 -3.05
CA ILE A 87 44.14 1.05 -3.28
C ILE A 87 42.66 1.43 -3.20
N SER A 88 42.19 1.63 -1.97
CA SER A 88 40.78 1.91 -1.67
C SER A 88 40.39 3.38 -1.77
N GLU A 89 41.35 4.29 -1.84
CA GLU A 89 41.14 5.74 -1.85
C GLU A 89 41.85 6.40 -3.04
N ASP A 90 41.30 7.53 -3.48
CA ASP A 90 41.93 8.50 -4.37
C ASP A 90 42.93 9.37 -3.58
N ILE A 91 43.67 10.22 -4.30
CA ILE A 91 44.86 10.91 -3.75
C ILE A 91 44.53 11.89 -2.62
N ASP A 92 43.29 12.35 -2.54
CA ASP A 92 42.79 13.28 -1.53
C ASP A 92 42.07 12.57 -0.36
N GLY A 93 42.06 11.22 -0.36
CA GLY A 93 41.44 10.39 0.67
C GLY A 93 39.97 10.05 0.40
N GLN A 94 39.39 10.45 -0.73
CA GLN A 94 38.04 10.02 -1.11
C GLN A 94 38.04 8.52 -1.48
N PRO A 95 36.97 7.77 -1.17
CA PRO A 95 36.87 6.37 -1.58
C PRO A 95 36.90 6.22 -3.11
N ARG A 96 37.78 5.34 -3.60
CA ARG A 96 37.85 5.02 -5.04
C ARG A 96 36.62 4.21 -5.46
N ASP A 97 36.01 4.59 -6.59
CA ASP A 97 34.90 3.83 -7.17
C ASP A 97 35.32 2.40 -7.53
N GLN A 98 34.64 1.41 -6.95
CA GLN A 98 34.91 -0.01 -7.14
C GLN A 98 34.40 -0.56 -8.48
N ASN A 99 33.37 0.08 -9.04
CA ASN A 99 32.68 -0.36 -10.26
C ASN A 99 33.21 0.38 -11.50
N LYS A 100 33.51 1.68 -11.37
CA LYS A 100 33.98 2.54 -12.46
C LYS A 100 35.20 3.38 -12.07
N PRO A 101 36.32 2.76 -11.68
CA PRO A 101 37.54 3.50 -11.31
C PRO A 101 38.08 4.33 -12.48
N TYR A 102 38.55 5.54 -12.18
CA TYR A 102 39.12 6.45 -13.16
C TYR A 102 40.62 6.23 -13.24
N ILE A 103 41.16 6.31 -14.45
CA ILE A 103 42.57 6.03 -14.71
C ILE A 103 43.43 7.24 -14.32
N GLY A 104 44.06 7.17 -13.14
CA GLY A 104 44.98 8.20 -12.65
C GLY A 104 44.33 9.54 -12.33
N ALA A 105 43.03 9.57 -12.05
CA ALA A 105 42.31 10.80 -11.73
C ALA A 105 41.30 10.56 -10.61
N ASP A 106 40.94 11.65 -9.92
CA ASP A 106 39.93 11.67 -8.88
C ASP A 106 38.54 11.93 -9.47
N VAL A 107 37.52 11.27 -8.94
CA VAL A 107 36.20 11.15 -9.57
C VAL A 107 35.36 12.39 -9.28
N PHE A 108 35.04 13.17 -10.32
CA PHE A 108 34.15 14.33 -10.16
C PHE A 108 32.73 13.92 -9.75
N MET A 109 32.20 12.79 -10.27
CA MET A 109 30.96 12.11 -9.84
C MET A 109 30.61 10.91 -10.75
N ASP A 110 29.76 10.00 -10.28
CA ASP A 110 29.04 9.02 -11.12
C ASP A 110 27.72 9.69 -11.60
N VAL A 111 27.72 10.29 -12.81
CA VAL A 111 26.86 11.44 -13.16
C VAL A 111 25.48 11.15 -13.75
N THR A 112 24.83 10.02 -13.47
CA THR A 112 23.68 9.65 -14.33
C THR A 112 22.33 9.56 -13.65
N ASP A 113 22.18 9.87 -12.35
CA ASP A 113 20.88 9.71 -11.69
C ASP A 113 20.76 10.53 -10.39
N PHE A 114 20.56 11.84 -10.53
CA PHE A 114 20.44 12.79 -9.42
C PHE A 114 19.07 12.75 -8.74
N LEU A 115 18.04 12.34 -9.49
CA LEU A 115 16.65 12.27 -9.08
C LEU A 115 16.17 10.83 -9.16
N GLN A 116 16.35 10.09 -8.08
CA GLN A 116 15.83 8.73 -7.97
C GLN A 116 14.47 8.68 -7.29
N GLY A 117 13.65 7.73 -7.72
CA GLY A 117 12.42 7.32 -7.03
C GLY A 117 11.12 7.67 -7.77
N THR A 118 10.01 7.29 -7.15
CA THR A 118 8.66 7.61 -7.62
C THR A 118 8.08 8.71 -6.75
N TYR A 119 7.71 9.84 -7.36
CA TYR A 119 7.17 10.99 -6.66
C TYR A 119 5.67 11.06 -6.89
N THR A 120 4.90 10.80 -5.82
CA THR A 120 3.44 10.90 -5.86
C THR A 120 2.97 11.81 -4.75
N LYS A 121 2.01 12.69 -5.06
CA LYS A 121 1.42 13.61 -4.08
C LYS A 121 -0.07 13.75 -4.27
N CYS A 122 -0.75 14.20 -3.24
CA CYS A 122 -2.13 14.63 -3.36
C CYS A 122 -2.18 15.97 -4.11
N THR A 123 -3.26 16.23 -4.84
CA THR A 123 -3.33 17.37 -5.78
C THR A 123 -3.03 18.72 -5.12
N GLN A 124 -3.46 18.91 -3.87
CA GLN A 124 -3.30 20.17 -3.13
C GLN A 124 -2.00 20.25 -2.30
N ASP A 125 -1.26 19.15 -2.18
CA ASP A 125 -0.05 19.11 -1.37
C ASP A 125 1.17 19.61 -2.14
N SER A 126 2.23 19.90 -1.41
CA SER A 126 3.57 20.07 -1.99
C SER A 126 4.42 18.83 -1.71
N ILE A 127 5.33 18.50 -2.62
CA ILE A 127 6.30 17.42 -2.45
C ILE A 127 7.71 17.98 -2.44
N MET A 128 8.57 17.43 -1.59
CA MET A 128 9.99 17.79 -1.60
C MET A 128 10.69 17.00 -2.71
N LEU A 129 11.34 17.72 -3.63
CA LEU A 129 12.28 17.14 -4.59
C LEU A 129 13.68 17.53 -4.14
N ALA A 130 14.58 16.57 -4.04
CA ALA A 130 15.95 16.79 -3.59
C ALA A 130 16.90 15.88 -4.34
N ILE A 131 18.10 16.38 -4.61
CA ILE A 131 19.18 15.55 -5.15
C ILE A 131 19.56 14.46 -4.13
N ASN A 132 19.71 13.23 -4.61
CA ASN A 132 20.09 12.06 -3.81
C ASN A 132 21.60 12.00 -3.51
N THR A 133 22.41 12.58 -4.40
CA THR A 133 23.86 12.70 -4.29
C THR A 133 24.20 14.17 -4.38
N ASN A 134 24.80 14.72 -3.32
CA ASN A 134 25.33 16.07 -3.39
C ASN A 134 26.56 16.05 -4.30
N PRO A 135 26.58 16.74 -5.45
CA PRO A 135 27.83 16.98 -6.14
C PRO A 135 28.64 17.85 -5.19
N ASN A 136 29.74 17.33 -4.64
CA ASN A 136 30.62 18.07 -3.74
C ASN A 136 31.08 19.42 -4.34
N GLU A 137 30.88 19.62 -5.64
CA GLU A 137 31.29 20.80 -6.41
C GLU A 137 30.18 21.37 -7.34
N ALA A 138 28.90 21.20 -7.01
CA ALA A 138 27.84 21.89 -7.74
C ALA A 138 28.00 23.42 -7.63
N LEU A 139 27.95 24.12 -8.77
CA LEU A 139 28.03 25.58 -8.81
C LEU A 139 26.64 26.22 -8.75
N THR A 140 25.68 25.68 -9.51
CA THR A 140 24.30 26.18 -9.54
C THR A 140 23.30 25.06 -9.78
N TYR A 141 22.09 25.24 -9.25
CA TYR A 141 20.92 24.43 -9.59
C TYR A 141 19.91 25.31 -10.32
N LEU A 142 19.08 24.70 -11.17
CA LEU A 142 17.89 25.33 -11.73
C LEU A 142 16.81 24.27 -11.90
N TRP A 143 15.68 24.47 -11.24
CA TRP A 143 14.50 23.63 -11.35
C TRP A 143 13.49 24.24 -12.33
N ILE A 144 12.89 23.42 -13.17
CA ILE A 144 11.80 23.79 -14.07
C ILE A 144 10.63 22.85 -13.77
N PRO A 145 9.40 23.36 -13.58
CA PRO A 145 8.95 24.74 -13.85
C PRO A 145 9.15 25.76 -12.71
N GLU A 146 9.70 25.38 -11.56
CA GLU A 146 9.70 26.22 -10.35
C GLU A 146 10.57 27.49 -10.47
N GLY A 147 11.66 27.45 -11.24
CA GLY A 147 12.64 28.53 -11.35
C GLY A 147 13.57 28.65 -10.13
N GLU A 148 13.54 27.66 -9.23
CA GLU A 148 14.31 27.64 -7.99
C GLU A 148 15.75 27.18 -8.21
N THR A 149 16.67 27.65 -7.37
CA THR A 149 18.13 27.45 -7.55
C THR A 149 18.82 26.72 -6.40
N THR A 150 18.05 26.05 -5.56
CA THR A 150 18.52 25.26 -4.43
C THR A 150 18.69 23.78 -4.78
N PRO A 151 19.51 23.02 -4.02
CA PRO A 151 19.65 21.57 -4.21
C PRO A 151 18.37 20.76 -3.93
N SER A 152 17.39 21.39 -3.29
CA SER A 152 16.07 20.82 -3.01
C SER A 152 14.98 21.89 -3.06
N ILE A 153 13.79 21.50 -3.48
CA ILE A 153 12.62 22.38 -3.61
C ILE A 153 11.38 21.70 -3.03
N PHE A 154 10.36 22.50 -2.69
CA PHE A 154 9.00 22.00 -2.51
C PHE A 154 8.18 22.40 -3.73
N SER A 155 7.63 21.42 -4.46
CA SER A 155 6.80 21.68 -5.63
C SER A 155 5.33 21.31 -5.40
N SER A 156 4.45 22.21 -5.80
CA SER A 156 3.01 21.97 -5.94
C SER A 156 2.60 21.50 -7.34
N HIS A 157 3.52 21.50 -8.31
CA HIS A 157 3.22 21.11 -9.69
C HIS A 157 3.13 19.58 -9.84
N ILE A 158 2.33 19.15 -10.80
CA ILE A 158 2.21 17.76 -11.23
C ILE A 158 2.75 17.70 -12.66
N GLY A 159 3.44 16.61 -12.99
CA GLY A 159 4.09 16.38 -14.27
C GLY A 159 5.61 16.43 -14.14
N TRP A 160 6.25 16.68 -15.28
CA TRP A 160 7.70 16.65 -15.41
C TRP A 160 8.36 17.84 -14.74
N HIS A 161 9.34 17.54 -13.91
CA HIS A 161 10.29 18.48 -13.33
C HIS A 161 11.65 18.20 -13.92
N TYR A 162 12.38 19.26 -14.26
CA TYR A 162 13.72 19.17 -14.80
C TYR A 162 14.68 19.88 -13.87
N LEU A 163 15.75 19.19 -13.51
CA LEU A 163 16.85 19.74 -12.73
C LEU A 163 18.05 19.92 -13.64
N THR A 164 18.51 21.16 -13.77
CA THR A 164 19.80 21.47 -14.38
C THR A 164 20.83 21.72 -13.29
N ILE A 165 21.94 20.99 -13.32
CA ILE A 165 23.08 21.18 -12.43
C ILE A 165 24.24 21.70 -13.28
N THR A 166 24.74 22.89 -12.95
CA THR A 166 25.98 23.40 -13.54
C THR A 166 27.11 23.13 -12.57
N THR A 167 28.20 22.61 -13.11
CA THR A 167 29.42 22.27 -12.38
C THR A 167 30.62 22.88 -13.09
N ALA A 168 31.81 22.76 -12.50
CA ALA A 168 33.05 23.13 -13.19
C ALA A 168 33.29 22.29 -14.46
N CYS A 169 32.77 21.06 -14.51
CA CYS A 169 32.96 20.11 -15.61
C CYS A 169 31.88 20.18 -16.70
N GLY A 170 30.84 21.00 -16.50
CA GLY A 170 29.78 21.18 -17.48
C GLY A 170 28.40 21.15 -16.86
N LEU A 171 27.42 20.97 -17.74
CA LEU A 171 25.99 21.02 -17.41
C LEU A 171 25.40 19.63 -17.48
N PHE A 172 24.69 19.24 -16.43
CA PHE A 172 23.97 18.00 -16.32
C PHE A 172 22.48 18.30 -16.19
N ILE A 173 21.65 17.46 -16.81
CA ILE A 173 20.20 17.56 -16.73
C ILE A 173 19.67 16.22 -16.27
N ASP A 174 18.78 16.27 -15.30
CA ASP A 174 17.96 15.14 -14.87
C ASP A 174 16.50 15.56 -14.85
N SER A 175 15.60 14.58 -14.83
CA SER A 175 14.17 14.83 -14.84
C SER A 175 13.41 13.79 -14.04
N VAL A 176 12.31 14.22 -13.43
CA VAL A 176 11.41 13.33 -12.71
C VAL A 176 9.96 13.71 -12.94
N GLU A 177 9.08 12.72 -13.01
CA GLU A 177 7.64 12.95 -13.10
C GLU A 177 7.00 12.86 -11.70
N VAL A 178 6.33 13.94 -11.30
CA VAL A 178 5.46 13.97 -10.12
C VAL A 178 4.06 13.62 -10.57
N THR A 179 3.49 12.53 -10.04
CA THR A 179 2.12 12.11 -10.37
C THR A 179 1.15 12.41 -9.22
N SER A 180 -0.14 12.56 -9.55
CA SER A 180 -1.18 12.74 -8.53
C SER A 180 -1.69 11.40 -8.04
N LEU A 181 -1.85 11.29 -6.72
CA LEU A 181 -2.59 10.19 -6.12
C LEU A 181 -4.10 10.42 -6.31
N PRO A 182 -4.86 9.38 -6.68
CA PRO A 182 -6.30 9.53 -6.89
C PRO A 182 -7.03 9.78 -5.57
N LEU A 183 -8.09 10.58 -5.62
CA LEU A 183 -9.01 10.75 -4.50
C LEU A 183 -9.82 9.46 -4.27
N PRO A 184 -10.18 9.15 -3.02
CA PRO A 184 -11.14 8.10 -2.71
C PRO A 184 -12.48 8.35 -3.40
N LEU A 185 -13.14 7.28 -3.81
CA LEU A 185 -14.54 7.32 -4.24
C LEU A 185 -15.30 6.30 -3.41
N ALA A 186 -16.23 6.78 -2.58
CA ALA A 186 -16.99 5.96 -1.66
C ALA A 186 -18.16 5.28 -2.39
N ASP A 187 -18.27 3.97 -2.26
CA ASP A 187 -19.44 3.23 -2.73
C ASP A 187 -19.68 1.98 -1.88
N PHE A 188 -20.94 1.58 -1.78
CA PHE A 188 -21.32 0.34 -1.13
C PHE A 188 -22.66 -0.22 -1.61
N ASN A 189 -22.83 -1.53 -1.50
CA ASN A 189 -24.13 -2.18 -1.59
C ASN A 189 -24.49 -2.90 -0.28
N ILE A 190 -25.76 -3.31 -0.19
CA ILE A 190 -26.30 -4.01 0.96
C ILE A 190 -26.94 -5.32 0.55
N ALA A 191 -26.91 -6.29 1.45
CA ALA A 191 -27.76 -7.48 1.41
C ALA A 191 -28.52 -7.58 2.74
N PRO A 192 -29.77 -7.06 2.81
CA PRO A 192 -30.56 -7.11 4.02
C PRO A 192 -31.08 -8.53 4.28
N ASN A 193 -31.00 -8.98 5.55
CA ASN A 193 -31.64 -10.19 6.04
C ASN A 193 -32.34 -9.87 7.37
N PHE A 194 -33.57 -9.35 7.28
CA PHE A 194 -34.32 -8.82 8.42
C PHE A 194 -33.50 -7.80 9.23
N GLU A 195 -33.34 -8.01 10.53
CA GLU A 195 -32.54 -7.15 11.41
C GLU A 195 -31.04 -7.20 11.12
N LYS A 196 -30.55 -8.25 10.45
CA LYS A 196 -29.12 -8.49 10.23
C LYS A 196 -28.75 -8.13 8.79
N VAL A 197 -28.04 -7.02 8.61
CA VAL A 197 -27.69 -6.48 7.30
C VAL A 197 -26.19 -6.65 7.03
N GLN A 198 -25.86 -7.28 5.91
CA GLN A 198 -24.50 -7.34 5.41
C GLN A 198 -24.23 -6.12 4.51
N PHE A 199 -23.13 -5.42 4.75
CA PHE A 199 -22.67 -4.30 3.95
C PHE A 199 -21.44 -4.69 3.13
N TYR A 200 -21.43 -4.30 1.86
CA TYR A 200 -20.33 -4.54 0.92
C TYR A 200 -19.76 -3.22 0.44
N ASN A 201 -18.59 -2.85 0.95
CA ASN A 201 -17.83 -1.72 0.47
C ASN A 201 -17.25 -1.98 -0.93
N PHE A 202 -17.56 -1.07 -1.87
CA PHE A 202 -17.02 -1.03 -3.24
C PHE A 202 -16.20 0.24 -3.49
N SER A 203 -15.81 0.94 -2.42
CA SER A 203 -15.03 2.17 -2.51
C SER A 203 -13.69 1.90 -3.20
N THR A 204 -13.25 2.86 -4.01
CA THR A 204 -11.96 2.80 -4.70
C THR A 204 -11.00 3.83 -4.13
N ASN A 205 -9.70 3.62 -4.31
CA ASN A 205 -8.63 4.52 -3.87
C ASN A 205 -8.67 4.88 -2.38
N SER A 206 -9.24 4.03 -1.53
CA SER A 206 -9.34 4.23 -0.07
C SER A 206 -8.53 3.18 0.69
N THR A 207 -7.99 3.57 1.84
CA THR A 207 -7.22 2.72 2.76
C THR A 207 -7.86 2.60 4.15
N TYR A 208 -8.82 3.47 4.47
CA TYR A 208 -9.59 3.41 5.72
C TYR A 208 -11.05 3.82 5.52
N TRP A 209 -11.93 3.32 6.39
CA TRP A 209 -13.38 3.46 6.28
C TRP A 209 -14.04 3.69 7.63
N GLN A 210 -15.15 4.44 7.62
CA GLN A 210 -16.02 4.62 8.76
C GLN A 210 -17.47 4.50 8.32
N TRP A 211 -18.21 3.64 9.00
CA TRP A 211 -19.64 3.42 8.81
C TRP A 211 -20.41 4.07 9.95
N ASP A 212 -21.49 4.76 9.62
CA ASP A 212 -22.57 5.14 10.51
C ASP A 212 -23.84 4.44 10.02
N PHE A 213 -24.42 3.57 10.85
CA PHE A 213 -25.58 2.77 10.47
C PHE A 213 -26.92 3.52 10.60
N GLY A 214 -26.91 4.77 11.08
CA GLY A 214 -28.07 5.65 11.18
C GLY A 214 -28.91 5.46 12.44
N ASP A 215 -28.54 4.53 13.32
CA ASP A 215 -29.18 4.25 14.62
C ASP A 215 -28.26 4.55 15.82
N GLY A 216 -27.09 5.16 15.56
CA GLY A 216 -26.02 5.39 16.53
C GLY A 216 -24.96 4.28 16.59
N GLY A 217 -25.10 3.21 15.80
CA GLY A 217 -24.06 2.20 15.61
C GLY A 217 -22.99 2.62 14.58
N TYR A 218 -21.75 2.18 14.80
CA TYR A 218 -20.61 2.49 13.93
C TYR A 218 -19.74 1.26 13.64
N SER A 219 -18.97 1.31 12.57
CA SER A 219 -17.93 0.30 12.27
C SER A 219 -16.79 0.88 11.44
N THR A 220 -15.62 0.27 11.51
CA THR A 220 -14.46 0.56 10.63
C THR A 220 -14.05 -0.64 9.78
N VAL A 221 -14.81 -1.74 9.86
CA VAL A 221 -14.56 -2.96 9.10
C VAL A 221 -14.88 -2.73 7.62
N PHE A 222 -14.10 -3.33 6.71
CA PHE A 222 -14.30 -3.19 5.27
C PHE A 222 -15.68 -3.69 4.81
N HIS A 223 -16.09 -4.89 5.21
CA HIS A 223 -17.42 -5.48 4.94
C HIS A 223 -18.14 -5.80 6.24
N PRO A 224 -18.74 -4.81 6.95
CA PRO A 224 -19.34 -5.07 8.24
C PRO A 224 -20.65 -5.85 8.12
N LEU A 225 -20.91 -6.65 9.13
CA LEU A 225 -22.19 -7.29 9.39
C LEU A 225 -22.79 -6.64 10.63
N TYR A 226 -23.95 -6.00 10.48
CA TYR A 226 -24.58 -5.22 11.55
C TYR A 226 -26.00 -5.69 11.82
N THR A 227 -26.42 -5.64 13.09
CA THR A 227 -27.75 -6.06 13.53
C THR A 227 -28.47 -4.88 14.15
N TYR A 228 -29.60 -4.48 13.56
CA TYR A 228 -30.47 -3.42 14.04
C TYR A 228 -31.42 -3.94 15.13
N SER A 229 -31.66 -3.12 16.16
CA SER A 229 -32.58 -3.50 17.25
C SER A 229 -34.05 -3.29 16.92
N ASN A 230 -34.36 -2.34 16.03
CA ASN A 230 -35.73 -1.93 15.71
C ASN A 230 -35.97 -1.89 14.19
N SER A 231 -37.19 -2.20 13.78
CA SER A 231 -37.63 -1.97 12.40
C SER A 231 -37.68 -0.47 12.13
N GLY A 232 -37.29 -0.05 10.92
CA GLY A 232 -37.24 1.36 10.59
C GLY A 232 -36.56 1.64 9.26
N ILE A 233 -36.54 2.92 8.90
CA ILE A 233 -35.77 3.44 7.77
C ILE A 233 -34.52 4.11 8.33
N TYR A 234 -33.35 3.69 7.87
CA TYR A 234 -32.06 4.17 8.36
C TYR A 234 -31.26 4.79 7.22
N ASN A 235 -30.59 5.91 7.50
CA ASN A 235 -29.66 6.55 6.56
C ASN A 235 -28.25 6.07 6.87
N VAL A 236 -27.77 5.08 6.11
CA VAL A 236 -26.43 4.52 6.31
C VAL A 236 -25.42 5.37 5.57
N THR A 237 -24.37 5.78 6.27
CA THR A 237 -23.29 6.61 5.74
C THR A 237 -21.99 5.82 5.75
N LEU A 238 -21.29 5.82 4.61
CA LEU A 238 -19.92 5.33 4.49
C LEU A 238 -19.01 6.52 4.17
N VAL A 239 -18.00 6.71 5.00
CA VAL A 239 -16.88 7.62 4.74
C VAL A 239 -15.68 6.75 4.36
N ALA A 240 -15.17 6.91 3.14
CA ALA A 240 -14.00 6.19 2.64
C ALA A 240 -12.87 7.18 2.38
N CYS A 241 -11.66 6.87 2.85
CA CYS A 241 -10.58 7.84 2.85
C CYS A 241 -9.21 7.23 2.52
N ASN A 242 -8.27 8.09 2.14
CA ASN A 242 -6.84 7.82 2.02
C ASN A 242 -6.04 9.06 2.49
N ASN A 243 -4.73 9.06 2.30
CA ASN A 243 -3.88 10.19 2.69
C ASN A 243 -4.20 11.51 1.96
N CYS A 244 -4.93 11.46 0.83
CA CYS A 244 -5.32 12.62 0.05
C CYS A 244 -6.68 13.20 0.39
N GLY A 245 -7.47 12.51 1.22
CA GLY A 245 -8.76 13.01 1.66
C GLY A 245 -9.77 11.90 1.87
N CYS A 246 -11.05 12.29 1.83
CA CYS A 246 -12.19 11.41 2.06
C CYS A 246 -13.28 11.70 1.05
N ASP A 247 -14.03 10.66 0.70
CA ASP A 247 -15.32 10.76 0.04
C ASP A 247 -16.40 10.12 0.92
N THR A 248 -17.63 10.61 0.79
CA THR A 248 -18.75 10.20 1.65
C THR A 248 -19.97 9.89 0.80
N ILE A 249 -20.55 8.71 1.03
CA ILE A 249 -21.79 8.29 0.39
C ILE A 249 -22.82 7.91 1.46
N GLN A 250 -24.07 8.30 1.23
CA GLN A 250 -25.19 7.94 2.09
C GLN A 250 -26.28 7.23 1.27
N LYS A 251 -26.76 6.09 1.75
CA LYS A 251 -27.89 5.36 1.15
C LYS A 251 -28.92 5.06 2.23
N GLN A 252 -30.19 5.23 1.87
CA GLN A 252 -31.30 4.89 2.75
C GLN A 252 -31.66 3.41 2.62
N ILE A 253 -31.90 2.75 3.75
CA ILE A 253 -32.27 1.34 3.81
C ILE A 253 -33.52 1.16 4.67
N THR A 254 -34.32 0.15 4.35
CA THR A 254 -35.47 -0.26 5.17
C THR A 254 -35.11 -1.57 5.87
N VAL A 255 -35.20 -1.57 7.19
CA VAL A 255 -34.93 -2.73 8.04
C VAL A 255 -36.23 -3.18 8.69
N VAL A 256 -36.46 -4.50 8.64
CA VAL A 256 -37.60 -5.14 9.29
C VAL A 256 -37.03 -6.17 10.25
N VAL A 257 -37.19 -5.93 11.55
CA VAL A 257 -36.87 -6.91 12.58
C VAL A 257 -37.91 -8.02 12.51
N SER A 258 -37.46 -9.25 12.34
CA SER A 258 -38.34 -10.41 12.37
C SER A 258 -38.74 -10.69 13.81
N GLY A 259 -39.86 -10.11 14.22
CA GLY A 259 -40.51 -10.43 15.49
C GLY A 259 -41.13 -11.82 15.45
N VAL A 260 -40.34 -12.89 15.34
CA VAL A 260 -40.72 -14.12 16.03
C VAL A 260 -40.25 -13.92 17.46
N ASN A 261 -41.06 -13.19 18.23
CA ASN A 261 -41.09 -13.47 19.65
C ASN A 261 -41.48 -14.95 19.75
N GLU A 262 -40.50 -15.84 19.88
CA GLU A 262 -40.72 -16.97 20.77
C GLU A 262 -41.16 -16.32 22.08
N PHE A 263 -42.47 -16.34 22.34
CA PHE A 263 -43.01 -15.87 23.60
C PHE A 263 -42.12 -16.45 24.69
N GLY A 264 -41.40 -15.56 25.37
CA GLY A 264 -40.39 -15.95 26.34
C GLY A 264 -40.99 -16.96 27.31
N LYS A 265 -40.21 -18.01 27.57
CA LYS A 265 -40.40 -19.06 28.57
C LYS A 265 -40.75 -18.50 29.96
N GLU A 266 -41.96 -18.02 30.13
CA GLU A 266 -42.78 -18.37 31.26
C GLU A 266 -43.93 -19.18 30.68
N ASN A 267 -43.78 -20.50 30.61
CA ASN A 267 -44.86 -21.39 30.19
C ASN A 267 -46.01 -21.26 31.21
N LYS A 268 -46.87 -20.25 31.01
CA LYS A 268 -48.11 -20.09 31.75
C LYS A 268 -49.13 -21.13 31.33
N ILE A 269 -48.89 -21.81 30.20
CA ILE A 269 -49.68 -22.93 29.73
C ILE A 269 -48.76 -24.07 29.33
N GLU A 270 -49.09 -25.27 29.77
CA GLU A 270 -48.39 -26.49 29.43
C GLU A 270 -49.40 -27.57 29.03
N VAL A 271 -49.10 -28.30 27.96
CA VAL A 271 -49.89 -29.44 27.50
C VAL A 271 -49.11 -30.71 27.79
N SER A 272 -49.67 -31.61 28.60
CA SER A 272 -49.06 -32.90 28.88
C SER A 272 -50.09 -34.05 28.82
N PRO A 273 -49.76 -35.22 28.25
CA PRO A 273 -48.59 -35.46 27.41
C PRO A 273 -48.69 -34.74 26.06
N ASN A 274 -47.53 -34.41 25.48
CA ASN A 274 -47.42 -33.84 24.15
C ASN A 274 -46.14 -34.38 23.49
N PRO A 275 -46.23 -35.32 22.52
CA PRO A 275 -47.43 -35.76 21.80
C PRO A 275 -48.45 -36.58 22.64
N ASN A 276 -49.69 -36.70 22.14
CA ASN A 276 -50.76 -37.51 22.73
C ASN A 276 -51.71 -38.10 21.68
N ASN A 277 -52.65 -38.97 22.08
CA ASN A 277 -53.61 -39.61 21.16
C ASN A 277 -54.98 -38.90 21.17
N GLY A 278 -54.97 -37.56 21.29
CA GLY A 278 -56.17 -36.74 21.45
C GLY A 278 -56.64 -36.58 22.89
N LEU A 279 -55.96 -37.20 23.87
CA LEU A 279 -56.23 -37.00 25.30
C LEU A 279 -55.04 -36.32 25.96
N PHE A 280 -55.25 -35.13 26.50
CA PHE A 280 -54.19 -34.38 27.19
C PHE A 280 -54.73 -33.47 28.28
N THR A 281 -53.82 -33.01 29.11
CA THR A 281 -54.06 -32.16 30.24
C THR A 281 -53.44 -30.79 29.98
N LEU A 282 -54.25 -29.74 30.09
CA LEU A 282 -53.82 -28.35 30.03
C LEU A 282 -53.55 -27.84 31.46
N HIS A 283 -52.30 -27.54 31.75
CA HIS A 283 -51.89 -26.86 32.98
C HIS A 283 -51.84 -25.36 32.69
N VAL A 284 -52.52 -24.55 33.50
CA VAL A 284 -52.47 -23.09 33.37
C VAL A 284 -52.03 -22.48 34.70
N ALA A 285 -51.00 -21.64 34.68
CA ALA A 285 -50.38 -21.08 35.87
C ALA A 285 -51.26 -19.95 36.45
N LYS A 286 -52.05 -20.28 37.48
CA LYS A 286 -52.65 -19.37 38.49
C LYS A 286 -53.42 -18.11 38.01
N GLU A 287 -53.80 -18.04 36.74
CA GLU A 287 -54.63 -16.96 36.19
C GLU A 287 -56.06 -17.45 35.89
N PRO A 288 -57.09 -16.60 36.04
CA PRO A 288 -58.44 -16.93 35.60
C PRO A 288 -58.48 -17.04 34.08
N ILE A 289 -59.07 -18.14 33.59
CA ILE A 289 -59.31 -18.35 32.16
C ILE A 289 -60.72 -17.87 31.83
N ASP A 290 -60.84 -17.11 30.75
CA ASP A 290 -62.09 -16.64 30.16
C ASP A 290 -62.59 -17.62 29.09
N ARG A 291 -61.66 -18.15 28.29
CA ARG A 291 -61.97 -19.05 27.17
C ARG A 291 -60.77 -19.89 26.78
N ILE A 292 -61.03 -21.12 26.33
CA ILE A 292 -60.08 -21.96 25.60
C ILE A 292 -60.62 -22.21 24.21
N GLU A 293 -59.77 -22.05 23.20
CA GLU A 293 -60.02 -22.45 21.82
C GLU A 293 -58.89 -23.36 21.34
N ILE A 294 -59.22 -24.36 20.54
CA ILE A 294 -58.24 -25.18 19.83
C ILE A 294 -58.51 -25.06 18.35
N ILE A 295 -57.46 -24.78 17.59
CA ILE A 295 -57.53 -24.63 16.14
C ILE A 295 -56.60 -25.62 15.45
N ASP A 296 -56.93 -25.98 14.21
CA ASP A 296 -56.00 -26.69 13.33
C ASP A 296 -54.93 -25.73 12.74
N ILE A 297 -54.00 -26.27 11.95
CA ILE A 297 -52.94 -25.47 11.30
C ILE A 297 -53.47 -24.50 10.24
N GLN A 298 -54.70 -24.70 9.74
CA GLN A 298 -55.37 -23.78 8.81
C GLN A 298 -56.16 -22.68 9.54
N GLY A 299 -56.23 -22.75 10.88
CA GLY A 299 -56.93 -21.78 11.71
C GLY A 299 -58.42 -22.09 11.95
N ASN A 300 -58.92 -23.25 11.52
CA ASN A 300 -60.30 -23.65 11.77
C ASN A 300 -60.48 -24.02 13.25
N LEU A 301 -61.61 -23.60 13.83
CA LEU A 301 -61.96 -23.89 15.21
C LEU A 301 -62.38 -25.35 15.39
N ILE A 302 -61.66 -26.07 16.23
CA ILE A 302 -61.87 -27.49 16.56
C ILE A 302 -62.57 -27.65 17.91
N TYR A 303 -62.18 -26.86 18.90
CA TYR A 303 -62.73 -26.89 20.25
C TYR A 303 -62.90 -25.49 20.78
N LYS A 304 -63.98 -25.24 21.52
CA LYS A 304 -64.19 -24.00 22.25
C LYS A 304 -64.89 -24.26 23.57
N LYS A 305 -64.40 -23.60 24.62
CA LYS A 305 -65.03 -23.60 25.93
C LYS A 305 -64.84 -22.27 26.64
N ASP A 306 -65.95 -21.62 26.97
CA ASP A 306 -65.98 -20.38 27.73
C ASP A 306 -66.08 -20.66 29.24
N TYR A 307 -65.50 -19.78 30.05
CA TYR A 307 -65.40 -19.86 31.49
C TYR A 307 -65.78 -18.51 32.12
N LEU A 308 -66.47 -18.55 33.26
CA LEU A 308 -66.79 -17.37 34.06
C LEU A 308 -65.67 -17.14 35.09
N TYR A 309 -64.50 -16.66 34.65
CA TYR A 309 -63.35 -16.27 35.49
C TYR A 309 -63.01 -17.27 36.62
N LYS A 310 -62.54 -18.47 36.28
CA LYS A 310 -62.10 -19.47 37.27
C LYS A 310 -60.58 -19.61 37.28
N SER A 311 -59.94 -19.55 38.46
CA SER A 311 -58.59 -20.09 38.62
C SER A 311 -58.69 -21.62 38.51
N ILE A 312 -58.22 -22.22 37.42
CA ILE A 312 -58.31 -23.67 37.18
C ILE A 312 -56.91 -24.24 37.00
N ILE A 313 -56.62 -25.35 37.70
CA ILE A 313 -55.50 -26.27 37.41
C ILE A 313 -56.04 -27.69 37.62
N PRO A 314 -55.66 -28.70 36.83
CA PRO A 314 -55.48 -28.74 35.38
C PRO A 314 -56.78 -29.16 34.65
N LEU A 315 -56.86 -28.96 33.33
CA LEU A 315 -58.04 -29.32 32.51
C LEU A 315 -57.75 -30.51 31.60
N ASN A 316 -58.51 -31.58 31.76
CA ASN A 316 -58.45 -32.73 30.85
C ASN A 316 -59.31 -32.46 29.60
N ILE A 317 -58.69 -32.56 28.44
CA ILE A 317 -59.30 -32.37 27.12
C ILE A 317 -59.20 -33.68 26.35
N LYS A 318 -60.32 -34.09 25.74
CA LYS A 318 -60.39 -35.18 24.77
C LYS A 318 -60.83 -34.59 23.42
N LEU A 319 -60.01 -34.76 22.39
CA LEU A 319 -60.28 -34.40 21.01
C LEU A 319 -60.40 -35.68 20.17
N GLU A 320 -61.44 -35.75 19.34
CA GLU A 320 -61.65 -36.82 18.38
C GLU A 320 -61.35 -36.29 16.98
N VAL A 321 -60.05 -36.10 16.71
CA VAL A 321 -59.53 -35.51 15.48
C VAL A 321 -58.43 -36.37 14.88
N ALA A 322 -58.10 -36.12 13.60
CA ALA A 322 -57.01 -36.82 12.93
C ALA A 322 -55.66 -36.51 13.58
N SER A 323 -54.69 -37.42 13.41
CA SER A 323 -53.30 -37.16 13.80
C SER A 323 -52.79 -35.92 13.06
N GLY A 324 -52.15 -35.00 13.79
CA GLY A 324 -51.78 -33.70 13.26
C GLY A 324 -51.30 -32.73 14.33
N ILE A 325 -50.98 -31.50 13.88
CA ILE A 325 -50.60 -30.40 14.75
C ILE A 325 -51.82 -29.50 14.97
N TYR A 326 -52.03 -29.10 16.21
CA TYR A 326 -53.08 -28.19 16.64
C TYR A 326 -52.48 -27.11 17.54
N PHE A 327 -53.21 -26.01 17.71
CA PHE A 327 -52.81 -24.94 18.63
C PHE A 327 -53.89 -24.67 19.65
N VAL A 328 -53.52 -24.67 20.93
CA VAL A 328 -54.39 -24.26 22.03
C VAL A 328 -54.20 -22.76 22.26
N LYS A 329 -55.29 -22.01 22.20
CA LYS A 329 -55.39 -20.61 22.60
C LYS A 329 -56.12 -20.55 23.94
N ALA A 330 -55.51 -19.98 24.98
CA ALA A 330 -56.24 -19.63 26.19
C ALA A 330 -56.29 -18.11 26.37
N TYR A 331 -57.48 -17.62 26.67
CA TYR A 331 -57.80 -16.22 26.88
C TYR A 331 -57.87 -15.98 28.39
N THR A 332 -57.07 -15.05 28.89
CA THR A 332 -57.01 -14.68 30.31
C THR A 332 -56.96 -13.16 30.43
N ASN A 333 -58.00 -12.53 30.96
CA ASN A 333 -58.01 -11.11 31.30
C ASN A 333 -57.55 -10.22 30.13
N GLY A 334 -58.01 -10.53 28.91
CA GLY A 334 -57.64 -9.84 27.66
C GLY A 334 -56.32 -10.26 27.00
N THR A 335 -55.54 -11.16 27.61
CA THR A 335 -54.30 -11.72 27.03
C THR A 335 -54.57 -13.09 26.40
N ILE A 336 -53.87 -13.42 25.32
CA ILE A 336 -53.95 -14.73 24.66
C ILE A 336 -52.62 -15.46 24.79
N TYR A 337 -52.63 -16.65 25.36
CA TYR A 337 -51.50 -17.58 25.36
C TYR A 337 -51.72 -18.67 24.32
N LEU A 338 -50.64 -19.08 23.65
CA LEU A 338 -50.67 -20.05 22.55
C LEU A 338 -49.70 -21.20 22.86
N GLU A 339 -50.15 -22.44 22.74
CA GLU A 339 -49.31 -23.63 22.91
C GLU A 339 -49.58 -24.66 21.80
N LYS A 340 -48.53 -25.35 21.35
CA LYS A 340 -48.63 -26.37 20.29
C LYS A 340 -49.05 -27.71 20.88
N VAL A 341 -49.98 -28.42 20.24
CA VAL A 341 -50.40 -29.78 20.60
C VAL A 341 -50.21 -30.71 19.41
N VAL A 342 -49.57 -31.85 19.65
CA VAL A 342 -49.33 -32.88 18.64
C VAL A 342 -50.18 -34.10 18.95
N ILE A 343 -51.11 -34.44 18.05
CA ILE A 343 -51.95 -35.63 18.14
C ILE A 343 -51.40 -36.71 17.21
N GLN A 344 -51.19 -37.92 17.71
CA GLN A 344 -50.65 -39.06 16.98
C GLN A 344 -51.62 -40.24 16.95
#